data_AF-A0A8B7T4Y2-F1
#
_entry.id   AF-A0A8B7T4Y2-F1
#
_cell.length_a   1.000
_cell.length_b   1.000
_cell.length_c   1.000
_cell.angle_alpha   90.00
_cell.angle_beta   90.00
_cell.angle_gamma   90.00
#
_symmetry.space_group_name_H-M   'P 1'
#
loop_
_entity.id
_entity.type
_entity.pdbx_description
1 polymer ?
#
loop_
_entity_poly.entity_id
_entity_poly.type
_entity_poly.pdbx_seq_one_letter_code
_entity_poly.pdbx_strand_id
1 'polypeptide(L)' 'MSRRLTLPQLLFASILGIAGGIYIYQPIFEQYSRDQKELKEKLKLAQESEEKKS' A
#
# COMPACT_ATOMS: atom_id res chain seq x y z
N MET A 1 4.97 -37.11 16.93
CA MET A 1 3.62 -36.55 17.16
C MET A 1 3.37 -35.46 16.13
N SER A 2 2.70 -35.74 15.02
CA SER A 2 2.44 -34.74 13.96
C SER A 2 1.36 -33.79 14.45
N ARG A 3 1.75 -32.56 14.81
CA ARG A 3 0.83 -31.50 15.28
C ARG A 3 0.07 -30.96 14.06
N ARG A 4 -0.96 -31.69 13.61
CA ARG A 4 -1.85 -31.24 12.54
C ARG A 4 -2.65 -30.05 13.06
N LEU A 5 -2.49 -28.89 12.43
CA LEU A 5 -3.31 -27.73 12.72
C LEU A 5 -4.75 -28.05 12.32
N THR A 6 -5.69 -27.77 13.22
CA THR A 6 -7.11 -27.97 12.93
C THR A 6 -7.59 -26.89 11.97
N LEU A 7 -8.61 -27.20 11.16
CA LEU A 7 -9.20 -26.25 10.20
C LEU A 7 -9.49 -24.85 10.79
N PRO A 8 -10.06 -24.74 12.01
CA PRO A 8 -10.27 -23.43 12.65
C PRO A 8 -8.97 -22.66 12.92
N GLN A 9 -7.88 -23.35 13.28
CA GLN A 9 -6.58 -22.73 13.54
C GLN A 9 -5.96 -22.17 12.25
N LEU A 10 -6.12 -22.89 11.13
CA LEU A 10 -5.67 -22.43 9.83
C LEU A 10 -6.46 -21.20 9.36
N LEU A 11 -7.78 -21.23 9.51
CA LEU A 11 -8.64 -20.07 9.18
C LEU A 11 -8.27 -18.85 10.02
N PHE A 12 -8.10 -19.03 11.34
CA PHE A 12 -7.73 -17.94 12.23
C PHE A 12 -6.37 -17.34 11.90
N ALA A 13 -5.35 -18.19 11.66
CA ALA A 13 -4.03 -17.72 11.24
C ALA A 13 -4.08 -16.98 9.90
N SER A 14 -4.92 -17.44 8.97
CA SER A 14 -5.09 -16.81 7.66
C SER A 14 -5.73 -15.42 7.78
N ILE A 15 -6.80 -15.31 8.57
CA ILE A 15 -7.47 -14.03 8.82
C ILE A 15 -6.52 -13.07 9.52
N LEU A 16 -5.80 -13.52 10.55
CA LEU A 16 -4.82 -12.69 11.25
C LEU A 16 -3.66 -12.23 10.34
N GLY A 17 -3.15 -13.11 9.48
CA GLY A 17 -2.10 -12.76 8.53
C GLY A 17 -2.55 -11.70 7.54
N ILE A 18 -3.75 -11.85 6.96
CA ILE A 18 -4.31 -10.88 6.01
C ILE A 18 -4.63 -9.56 6.71
N ALA A 19 -5.32 -9.60 7.84
CA ALA A 19 -5.70 -8.40 8.59
C ALA A 19 -4.48 -7.65 9.12
N GLY A 20 -3.47 -8.35 9.64
CA GLY A 20 -2.21 -7.76 10.08
C GLY A 20 -1.41 -7.16 8.92
N GLY A 21 -1.38 -7.84 7.76
CA GLY A 21 -0.76 -7.32 6.55
C GLY A 21 -1.44 -6.03 6.07
N ILE A 22 -2.78 -6.00 6.03
CA ILE A 22 -3.55 -4.80 5.67
C ILE A 22 -3.32 -3.69 6.70
N TYR A 23 -3.34 -3.99 7.99
CA TYR A 23 -3.15 -2.99 9.05
C TYR A 23 -1.80 -2.28 8.97
N ILE A 24 -0.73 -2.99 8.61
CA ILE A 24 0.59 -2.41 8.41
C ILE A 24 0.69 -1.71 7.05
N TYR A 25 0.10 -2.30 6.00
CA TYR A 25 0.14 -1.74 4.65
C TYR A 25 -0.65 -0.43 4.53
N GLN A 26 -1.81 -0.34 5.18
CA GLN A 26 -2.71 0.81 5.06
C GLN A 26 -2.06 2.17 5.40
N PRO A 27 -1.39 2.37 6.55
CA PRO A 27 -0.76 3.66 6.86
C PRO A 27 0.40 4.00 5.92
N ILE A 28 1.19 3.01 5.52
CA ILE A 28 2.31 3.19 4.59
C ILE A 28 1.79 3.55 3.19
N PHE A 29 0.73 2.88 2.75
CA PHE A 29 0.09 3.11 1.47
C PHE A 29 -0.61 4.47 1.37
N GLU A 30 -1.20 4.96 2.46
CA GLU A 30 -1.83 6.27 2.47
C GLU A 30 -0.80 7.38 2.27
N GLN A 31 0.32 7.31 2.99
CA GLN A 31 1.43 8.24 2.81
C GLN A 31 2.02 8.14 1.40
N TYR A 32 2.30 6.92 0.93
CA TYR A 32 2.79 6.68 -0.44
C TYR A 32 1.84 7.21 -1.52
N SER A 33 0.53 7.05 -1.34
CA SER A 33 -0.48 7.57 -2.27
C SER A 33 -0.53 9.09 -2.29
N ARG A 34 -0.30 9.75 -1.15
CA ARG A 34 -0.21 11.22 -1.08
C ARG A 34 1.06 11.71 -1.76
N ASP A 35 2.20 11.08 -1.48
CA ASP A 35 3.49 11.44 -2.06
C ASP A 35 3.48 11.26 -3.59
N GLN A 36 2.87 10.19 -4.10
CA GLN A 36 2.67 9.97 -5.53
C GLN A 36 1.80 11.05 -6.17
N LYS A 37 0.71 11.49 -5.51
CA LYS A 37 -0.14 12.57 -6.04
C LYS A 37 0.63 13.88 -6.12
N GLU A 38 1.38 14.23 -5.08
CA GLU A 38 2.20 15.44 -5.05
C GLU A 38 3.29 15.40 -6.14
N LEU A 39 3.99 14.27 -6.28
CA LEU A 39 5.01 14.09 -7.30
C LEU A 39 4.41 14.27 -8.70
N LYS A 40 3.24 13.66 -8.95
CA LYS A 40 2.56 13.75 -10.24
C LYS A 40 2.10 15.17 -10.57
N GLU A 41 1.67 15.94 -9.56
CA GLU A 41 1.31 17.35 -9.72
C GLU A 41 2.53 18.22 -10.05
N LYS A 42 3.63 18.04 -9.33
CA LYS A 42 4.90 18.74 -9.61
C LYS A 42 5.43 18.45 -11.01
N LEU A 43 5.34 17.20 -11.44
CA LEU A 43 5.73 16.78 -12.79
C LEU A 43 4.89 17.49 -13.86
N LYS A 44 3.56 17.59 -13.63
CA LYS A 44 2.64 18.28 -14.53
C LYS A 44 2.95 19.79 -14.61
N LEU A 45 3.22 20.43 -13.48
CA LEU A 45 3.60 21.84 -13.43
C LEU A 45 4.95 22.11 -14.11
N ALA A 46 5.92 21.20 -13.97
CA ALA A 46 7.21 21.30 -14.65
C ALA A 46 7.05 21.20 -16.17
N GLN A 47 6.23 20.26 -16.66
CA GLN A 47 5.93 20.14 -18.10
C GLN A 47 5.21 21.37 -18.65
N GLU A 48 4.23 21.92 -17.92
CA GLU A 48 3.52 23.14 -18.33
C GLU A 48 4.44 24.37 -18.34
N SER A 49 5.45 24.40 -17.45
CA SER A 49 6.46 25.45 -17.40
C SER A 49 7.49 25.35 -18.54
N GLU A 50 7.83 24.13 -18.99
CA GLU A 50 8.68 23.94 -20.18
C GLU A 50 7.92 24.26 -21.47
N GLU A 51 6.64 23.90 -21.59
CA GLU A 51 5.81 24.20 -22.77
C GLU A 51 5.62 25.71 -22.97
N LYS A 52 5.44 26.49 -21.89
CA LYS A 52 5.34 27.96 -21.98
C LYS A 52 6.68 28.68 -22.22
N LYS A 53 7.80 27.96 -22.20
CA LYS A 53 9.15 28.51 -22.40
C LYS A 53 9.68 28.26 -23.82
N SER A 54 8.97 27.47 -24.63
CA SER A 54 9.22 27.28 -26.07
C SER A 54 8.35 28.19 -26.92
#